data_AF-R7CU18-F1
#
_entry.id   AF-R7CU18-F1
#
_cell.length_a   1.000
_cell.length_b   1.000
_cell.length_c   1.000
_cell.angle_alpha   90.00
_cell.angle_beta   90.00
_cell.angle_gamma   90.00
#
_symmetry.space_group_name_H-M   'P 1'
#
loop_
_entity.id
_entity.type
_entity.pdbx_description
1 polymer ?
#
loop_
_entity_poly.entity_id
_entity_poly.type
_entity_poly.pdbx_seq_one_letter_code
_entity_poly.pdbx_strand_id
1 'polypeptide(L)'
;MRKVFVLLAVLLLTAQLACAKKLYVEMEYKKNSIKLDDGTDRKPQTVKGTDGKDLKFNSLIGALNYMSLQGWELVDTKSVTTGGGFVGAYGGASSTSTTVYYIFCKEVPDEELEETVANSYRKD
;
A
#
# COMPACT_ATOMS: atom_id res chain seq x y z
N MET A 1 -18.18 43.28 2.11
CA MET A 1 -18.64 42.48 3.26
C MET A 1 -19.32 41.17 2.84
N ARG A 2 -20.50 41.19 2.18
CA ARG A 2 -21.27 39.97 1.87
C ARG A 2 -20.51 38.91 1.04
N LYS A 3 -19.74 39.33 0.03
CA LYS A 3 -18.92 38.42 -0.80
C LYS A 3 -17.76 37.76 -0.02
N VAL A 4 -17.22 38.45 0.99
CA VAL A 4 -16.15 37.92 1.85
C VAL A 4 -16.68 36.83 2.77
N PHE A 5 -17.87 37.02 3.35
CA PHE A 5 -18.53 36.00 4.16
C PHE A 5 -18.91 34.76 3.35
N VAL A 6 -19.34 34.92 2.09
CA VAL A 6 -19.61 33.78 1.21
C VAL A 6 -18.33 33.01 0.89
N LEU A 7 -17.22 33.70 0.58
CA LEU A 7 -15.92 33.09 0.36
C LEU A 7 -15.41 32.34 1.60
N LEU A 8 -15.56 32.94 2.79
CA LEU A 8 -15.17 32.32 4.06
C LEU A 8 -16.02 31.08 4.37
N ALA A 9 -17.33 31.16 4.12
CA ALA A 9 -18.25 30.04 4.33
C ALA A 9 -17.97 28.87 3.37
N VAL A 10 -17.63 29.14 2.11
CA VAL A 10 -17.21 28.11 1.15
C VAL A 10 -15.89 27.47 1.57
N LEU A 11 -14.92 28.26 2.05
CA LEU A 11 -13.64 27.76 2.59
C LEU A 11 -13.83 26.87 3.83
N LEU A 12 -14.72 27.26 4.75
CA LEU A 12 -15.07 26.47 5.92
C LEU A 12 -15.81 25.17 5.56
N LEU A 13 -16.67 25.20 4.54
CA LEU A 13 -17.39 24.02 4.06
C LEU A 13 -16.44 23.01 3.38
N THR A 14 -15.44 23.48 2.64
CA THR A 14 -14.38 22.61 2.08
C THR A 14 -13.45 22.05 3.15
N ALA A 15 -13.25 22.78 4.27
CA ALA A 15 -12.41 22.32 5.37
C ALA A 15 -13.07 21.20 6.20
N GLN A 16 -14.40 21.18 6.30
CA GLN A 16 -15.14 20.11 7.00
C GLN A 16 -15.19 18.79 6.23
N LEU A 17 -14.98 18.83 4.91
CA LEU A 17 -14.89 17.64 4.05
C LEU A 17 -13.52 16.95 4.09
N ALA A 18 -12.55 17.51 4.82
CA ALA A 18 -11.15 17.06 4.81
C ALA A 18 -10.71 16.37 6.11
N CYS A 19 -11.59 15.66 6.81
CA CYS A 19 -11.13 14.65 7.77
C CYS A 19 -10.69 13.40 6.99
N ALA A 20 -9.65 13.53 6.17
CA ALA A 20 -9.16 12.43 5.36
C ALA A 20 -8.62 11.34 6.29
N LYS A 21 -9.21 10.15 6.23
CA LYS A 21 -8.71 8.99 6.97
C LYS A 21 -7.57 8.35 6.19
N LYS A 22 -6.75 7.59 6.91
CA LYS A 22 -5.57 6.93 6.32
C LYS A 22 -5.91 5.52 5.89
N LEU A 23 -5.76 5.26 4.60
CA LEU A 23 -5.67 3.90 4.06
C LEU A 23 -4.21 3.44 4.16
N TYR A 24 -4.01 2.22 4.66
CA TYR A 24 -2.70 1.58 4.75
C TYR A 24 -2.59 0.50 3.69
N VAL A 25 -1.41 0.38 3.10
CA VAL A 25 -1.09 -0.68 2.15
C VAL A 25 0.27 -1.27 2.44
N GLU A 26 0.39 -2.57 2.20
CA GLU A 26 1.63 -3.29 2.21
C GLU A 26 2.20 -3.38 0.80
N MET A 27 3.43 -2.89 0.62
CA MET A 27 4.14 -2.93 -0.64
C MET A 27 5.22 -4.02 -0.62
N GLU A 28 5.16 -4.95 -1.58
CA GLU A 28 6.25 -5.89 -1.89
C GLU A 28 7.00 -5.41 -3.14
N TYR A 29 8.33 -5.26 -3.07
CA TYR A 29 9.18 -5.02 -4.24
C TYR A 29 9.84 -6.32 -4.70
N LYS A 30 9.50 -6.79 -5.91
CA LYS A 30 10.01 -8.05 -6.46
C LYS A 30 10.08 -8.02 -7.98
N LYS A 31 11.17 -8.55 -8.54
CA LYS A 31 11.43 -8.57 -10.00
C LYS A 31 11.22 -7.20 -10.65
N ASN A 32 11.75 -6.16 -9.99
CA ASN A 32 11.68 -4.76 -10.42
C ASN A 32 10.26 -4.19 -10.54
N SER A 33 9.28 -4.77 -9.85
CA SER A 33 7.91 -4.24 -9.78
C SER A 33 7.44 -4.18 -8.33
N ILE A 34 6.40 -3.39 -8.11
CA ILE A 34 5.71 -3.34 -6.81
C ILE A 34 4.35 -4.02 -6.89
N LYS A 35 3.99 -4.70 -5.82
CA LYS A 35 2.63 -5.16 -5.55
C LYS A 35 2.12 -4.45 -4.31
N LEU A 36 0.85 -4.08 -4.33
CA LEU A 36 0.17 -3.46 -3.21
C LEU A 36 -0.92 -4.39 -2.69
N ASP A 37 -0.98 -4.51 -1.37
CA ASP A 37 -2.00 -5.23 -0.61
C ASP A 37 -2.67 -4.23 0.34
N ASP A 38 -3.96 -4.01 0.18
CA ASP A 38 -4.79 -3.12 1.00
C ASP A 38 -5.57 -3.87 2.09
N GLY A 39 -5.29 -5.16 2.27
CA GLY A 39 -5.94 -6.02 3.27
C GLY A 39 -7.30 -6.55 2.85
N THR A 40 -7.73 -6.34 1.61
CA THR A 40 -8.97 -6.93 1.08
C THR A 40 -8.80 -8.42 0.74
N ASP A 41 -9.90 -9.12 0.43
CA ASP A 41 -9.87 -10.51 -0.04
C ASP A 41 -9.22 -10.68 -1.44
N ARG A 42 -8.90 -9.58 -2.10
CA ARG A 42 -8.26 -9.57 -3.41
C ARG A 42 -6.79 -9.91 -3.29
N LYS A 43 -6.29 -10.71 -4.23
CA LYS A 43 -4.85 -10.99 -4.30
C LYS A 43 -4.09 -9.68 -4.58
N PRO A 44 -2.95 -9.43 -3.91
CA PRO A 44 -2.11 -8.28 -4.18
C PRO A 44 -1.75 -8.19 -5.66
N GLN A 45 -2.06 -7.05 -6.28
CA GLN A 45 -1.87 -6.84 -7.71
C GLN A 45 -0.59 -6.08 -7.99
N THR A 46 0.10 -6.46 -9.07
CA THR A 46 1.25 -5.69 -9.57
C THR A 46 0.75 -4.37 -10.15
N VAL A 47 1.35 -3.25 -9.73
CA VAL A 47 1.03 -1.93 -10.29
C VAL A 47 1.34 -1.93 -11.78
N LYS A 48 0.38 -1.45 -12.58
CA LYS A 48 0.47 -1.39 -14.04
C LYS A 48 0.87 -0.01 -14.51
N GLY A 49 1.66 0.04 -15.58
CA GLY A 49 1.92 1.26 -16.33
C GLY A 49 0.70 1.68 -17.16
N THR A 50 0.80 2.84 -17.80
CA THR A 50 -0.24 3.36 -18.71
C THR A 50 -0.45 2.50 -19.95
N ASP A 51 0.50 1.63 -20.28
CA ASP A 51 0.44 0.63 -21.35
C ASP A 51 -0.24 -0.69 -20.91
N GLY A 52 -0.71 -0.76 -19.66
CA GLY A 52 -1.33 -1.95 -19.07
C GLY A 52 -0.35 -3.07 -18.69
N LYS A 53 0.96 -2.89 -18.90
CA LYS A 53 2.00 -3.85 -18.50
C LYS A 53 2.45 -3.61 -17.06
N ASP A 54 3.16 -4.57 -16.48
CA ASP A 54 3.77 -4.40 -15.16
C ASP A 54 4.69 -3.18 -15.18
N LEU A 55 4.48 -2.24 -14.26
CA LEU A 55 5.37 -1.10 -14.10
C LEU A 55 6.73 -1.60 -13.57
N LYS A 56 7.79 -1.33 -14.33
CA LYS A 56 9.16 -1.75 -14.01
C LYS A 56 10.00 -0.56 -13.53
N PHE A 57 10.64 -0.73 -12.38
CA PHE A 57 11.52 0.25 -11.77
C PHE A 57 12.98 -0.19 -11.90
N ASN A 58 13.88 0.78 -12.06
CA ASN A 58 15.32 0.49 -12.11
C ASN A 58 15.87 0.07 -10.74
N SER A 59 15.20 0.46 -9.65
CA SER A 59 15.58 0.12 -8.27
C SER A 59 14.39 0.23 -7.33
N LEU A 60 14.54 -0.32 -6.13
CA LEU A 60 13.61 -0.10 -5.01
C LEU A 60 13.43 1.39 -4.72
N ILE A 61 14.52 2.17 -4.67
CA ILE A 61 14.45 3.61 -4.41
C ILE A 61 13.60 4.32 -5.47
N GLY A 62 13.71 3.90 -6.75
CA GLY A 62 12.83 4.40 -7.81
C GLY A 62 11.35 4.11 -7.55
N ALA A 63 11.05 2.93 -7.01
CA ALA A 63 9.69 2.57 -6.61
C ALA A 63 9.19 3.37 -5.40
N LEU A 64 10.03 3.60 -4.37
CA LEU A 64 9.68 4.42 -3.21
C LEU A 64 9.40 5.87 -3.62
N ASN A 65 10.23 6.44 -4.50
CA ASN A 65 10.02 7.79 -5.03
C ASN A 65 8.72 7.86 -5.85
N TYR A 66 8.41 6.82 -6.64
CA TYR A 66 7.14 6.75 -7.34
C TYR A 66 5.95 6.73 -6.38
N MET A 67 5.99 5.91 -5.32
CA MET A 67 4.95 5.88 -4.28
C MET A 67 4.77 7.25 -3.63
N SER A 68 5.86 7.92 -3.27
CA SER A 68 5.85 9.30 -2.74
C SER A 68 5.21 10.29 -3.72
N LEU A 69 5.54 10.21 -5.01
CA LEU A 69 4.91 11.04 -6.04
C LEU A 69 3.40 10.80 -6.17
N GLN A 70 2.92 9.57 -5.90
CA GLN A 70 1.50 9.23 -5.90
C GLN A 70 0.76 9.64 -4.60
N GLY A 71 1.45 10.30 -3.67
CA GLY A 71 0.91 10.75 -2.39
C GLY A 71 0.90 9.69 -1.30
N TRP A 72 1.68 8.62 -1.44
CA TRP A 72 1.88 7.63 -0.38
C TRP A 72 3.05 8.02 0.52
N GLU A 73 2.88 7.85 1.82
CA GLU A 73 3.90 8.09 2.84
C GLU A 73 4.38 6.75 3.39
N LEU A 74 5.70 6.54 3.42
CA LEU A 74 6.29 5.36 4.05
C LEU A 74 6.17 5.48 5.57
N VAL A 75 5.54 4.52 6.21
CA VAL A 75 5.29 4.50 7.65
C VAL A 75 6.25 3.57 8.38
N ASP A 76 6.41 2.34 7.87
CA ASP A 76 7.20 1.31 8.52
C ASP A 76 7.67 0.23 7.53
N THR A 77 8.53 -0.68 7.98
CA THR A 77 8.98 -1.85 7.23
C THR A 77 8.87 -3.10 8.08
N LYS A 78 8.35 -4.18 7.51
CA LYS A 78 8.37 -5.51 8.13
C LYS A 78 9.13 -6.50 7.27
N SER A 79 9.81 -7.45 7.90
CA SER A 79 10.46 -8.56 7.21
C SER A 79 9.83 -9.88 7.62
N VAL A 80 9.44 -10.70 6.63
CA VAL A 80 8.97 -12.06 6.85
C VAL A 80 10.04 -13.01 6.35
N THR A 81 10.57 -13.83 7.25
CA THR A 81 11.54 -14.88 6.90
C THR A 81 10.85 -16.22 6.94
N THR A 82 10.87 -16.94 5.83
CA THR A 82 10.40 -18.32 5.73
C THR A 82 11.58 -19.25 5.54
N GLY A 83 11.58 -20.35 6.28
CA GLY A 83 12.63 -21.35 6.23
C GLY A 83 12.02 -22.74 6.16
N GLY A 84 12.67 -23.62 5.39
CA GLY A 84 12.27 -25.02 5.27
C GLY A 84 13.50 -25.88 5.08
N GLY A 85 13.54 -27.02 5.76
CA GLY A 85 14.62 -27.96 5.63
C GLY A 85 14.22 -29.36 6.04
N PHE A 86 15.00 -30.33 5.61
CA PHE A 86 14.85 -31.72 6.02
C PHE A 86 16.22 -32.29 6.37
N VAL A 87 16.22 -33.29 7.26
CA VAL A 87 17.40 -34.04 7.67
C VAL A 87 17.11 -35.52 7.46
N GLY A 88 18.02 -36.21 6.76
CA GLY A 88 17.97 -37.65 6.51
C GLY A 88 19.26 -38.37 6.89
N ALA A 89 19.27 -39.70 6.75
CA ALA A 89 20.36 -40.57 7.21
C ALA A 89 21.74 -40.30 6.58
N TYR A 90 21.79 -39.64 5.42
CA TYR A 90 23.02 -39.36 4.67
C TYR A 90 23.26 -37.86 4.44
N GLY A 91 22.54 -36.99 5.15
CA GLY A 91 22.66 -35.53 5.04
C GLY A 91 21.31 -34.81 5.09
N GLY A 92 21.35 -33.49 5.07
CA GLY A 92 20.17 -32.62 5.08
C GLY A 92 20.35 -31.39 4.20
N ALA A 93 19.24 -30.79 3.81
CA ALA A 93 19.21 -29.54 3.08
C ALA A 93 18.27 -28.56 3.78
N SER A 94 18.64 -27.28 3.77
CA SER A 94 17.78 -26.19 4.24
C SER A 94 17.81 -25.04 3.26
N SER A 95 16.72 -24.28 3.24
CA SER A 95 16.59 -23.04 2.49
C SER A 95 15.88 -22.01 3.35
N THR A 96 16.29 -20.75 3.19
CA THR A 96 15.68 -19.60 3.85
C THR A 96 15.42 -18.53 2.81
N SER A 97 14.27 -17.88 2.88
CA SER A 97 13.88 -16.75 2.04
C SER A 97 13.33 -15.65 2.92
N THR A 98 13.82 -14.42 2.73
CA THR A 98 13.32 -13.24 3.42
C THR A 98 12.63 -12.32 2.42
N THR A 99 11.40 -11.95 2.72
CA THR A 99 10.64 -10.93 1.99
C THR A 99 10.52 -9.69 2.86
N VAL A 100 10.87 -8.52 2.31
CA VAL A 100 10.70 -7.23 2.98
C VAL A 100 9.47 -6.55 2.40
N TYR A 101 8.61 -6.10 3.30
CA TYR A 101 7.38 -5.37 3.01
C TYR A 101 7.49 -3.96 3.58
N TYR A 102 7.00 -2.99 2.82
CA TYR A 102 7.03 -1.58 3.17
C TYR A 102 5.60 -1.13 3.39
N ILE A 103 5.28 -0.62 4.57
CA ILE A 103 3.94 -0.18 4.93
C ILE A 103 3.84 1.29 4.55
N PHE A 104 2.93 1.57 3.63
CA PHE A 104 2.61 2.93 3.19
C PHE A 104 1.23 3.33 3.68
N CYS A 105 1.01 4.64 3.86
CA CYS A 105 -0.33 5.19 4.04
C CYS A 105 -0.61 6.34 3.09
N LYS A 106 -1.89 6.57 2.78
CA LYS A 106 -2.37 7.72 2.03
C LYS A 106 -3.71 8.19 2.60
N GLU A 107 -3.89 9.50 2.57
CA GLU A 107 -5.17 10.12 2.88
C GLU A 107 -6.20 9.83 1.78
N VAL A 108 -7.35 9.26 2.17
CA VAL A 108 -8.44 8.88 1.27
C VAL A 108 -9.79 9.38 1.81
N PRO A 109 -10.83 9.50 0.95
CA PRO A 109 -12.19 9.76 1.40
C PRO A 109 -12.72 8.65 2.31
N ASP A 110 -13.67 9.00 3.18
CA ASP A 110 -14.30 8.05 4.11
C ASP A 110 -14.94 6.87 3.38
N GLU A 111 -15.63 7.11 2.26
CA GLU A 111 -16.29 6.08 1.46
C GLU A 111 -15.30 5.03 0.93
N GLU A 112 -14.13 5.46 0.46
CA GLU A 112 -13.07 4.56 -0.03
C GLU A 112 -12.54 3.67 1.11
N LEU A 113 -12.30 4.26 2.29
CA LEU A 113 -11.83 3.49 3.44
C LEU A 113 -12.90 2.52 3.96
N GLU A 114 -14.16 2.95 4.02
CA GLU A 114 -15.28 2.11 4.45
C GLU A 114 -15.46 0.91 3.53
N GLU A 115 -15.34 1.08 2.20
CA GLU A 115 -15.37 -0.02 1.24
C GLU A 115 -14.21 -1.00 1.45
N THR A 116 -12.97 -0.51 1.59
CA THR A 116 -11.81 -1.36 1.85
C THR A 116 -11.99 -2.14 3.15
N VAL A 117 -12.39 -1.48 4.23
CA VAL A 117 -12.59 -2.10 5.55
C VAL A 117 -13.69 -3.16 5.48
N ALA A 118 -14.82 -2.89 4.82
CA ALA A 118 -15.91 -3.85 4.66
C ALA A 118 -15.48 -5.15 3.95
N ASN A 119 -14.47 -5.07 3.08
CA ASN A 119 -13.91 -6.22 2.34
C ASN A 119 -12.67 -6.85 3.01
N SER A 120 -12.27 -6.38 4.20
CA SER A 120 -11.03 -6.81 4.88
C SER A 120 -11.21 -7.92 5.92
N TYR A 121 -12.45 -8.26 6.28
CA TYR A 121 -12.75 -9.32 7.25
C TYR A 121 -13.89 -10.21 6.77
N ARG A 122 -13.83 -11.49 7.15
CA ARG A 122 -14.92 -12.44 6.92
C ARG A 122 -15.97 -12.27 8.01
N LYS A 123 -17.25 -12.32 7.63
CA LYS A 123 -18.35 -12.49 8.58
C LYS A 123 -18.51 -13.99 8.77
N ASP A 124 -17.93 -14.51 9.85
CA ASP A 124 -18.16 -15.90 10.27
C ASP A 124 -19.64 -16.13 10.62
#